data_AF-A0A2D8WYL4-F1
#
_entry.id   AF-A0A2D8WYL4-F1
#
_cell.length_a   1.000
_cell.length_b   1.000
_cell.length_c   1.000
_cell.angle_alpha   90.00
_cell.angle_beta   90.00
_cell.angle_gamma   90.00
#
_symmetry.space_group_name_H-M   'P 1'
#
loop_
_entity.id
_entity.type
_entity.pdbx_description
1 polymer ?
#
loop_
_entity_poly.entity_id
_entity_poly.type
_entity_poly.pdbx_seq_one_letter_code
_entity_poly.pdbx_strand_id
1 'polypeptide(L)'
;MISLLQEAATTVVEQSQGAAAASEHGGATAQAAAAAGEASAPGMPQLNFDTFPNQIFWLAISLVVLYWVLSKIALPRIAAVISDRQGAITGDLMAAEEFKQRAKDAEAAYDKALAEARGEAGKIVAANRAEIQKELDAAIAHADAEIAARVAESEKRIREIRDSAQADARQVAREVTAQLVETFGGQVDQGAVDQAVDNRMERALQ
;
A
#
# COMPACT_ATOMS: atom_id res chain seq x y z
N MET A 1 27.67 -14.84 16.33
CA MET A 1 28.14 -14.71 14.93
C MET A 1 28.76 -13.35 14.59
N ILE A 2 29.10 -12.52 15.58
CA ILE A 2 29.72 -11.19 15.36
C ILE A 2 31.21 -11.19 15.76
N SER A 3 31.72 -12.21 16.49
CA SER A 3 33.13 -12.24 16.92
C SER A 3 34.11 -12.81 15.89
N LEU A 4 33.65 -13.64 14.93
CA LEU A 4 34.55 -14.28 13.94
C LEU A 4 34.96 -13.35 12.79
N LEU A 5 34.26 -12.23 12.61
CA LEU A 5 34.58 -11.23 11.58
C LEU A 5 35.56 -10.15 12.06
N GLN A 6 35.76 -10.01 13.37
CA GLN A 6 36.71 -9.05 13.94
C GLN A 6 38.14 -9.62 14.00
N GLU A 7 38.28 -10.94 14.12
CA GLU A 7 39.58 -11.64 14.16
C GLU A 7 40.22 -11.80 12.77
N ALA A 8 39.40 -11.80 11.71
CA ALA A 8 39.87 -11.80 10.32
C ALA A 8 40.40 -10.43 9.84
N ALA A 9 39.99 -9.33 10.50
CA ALA A 9 40.42 -7.99 10.13
C ALA A 9 41.79 -7.60 10.75
N THR A 10 42.10 -8.10 11.95
CA THR A 10 43.40 -7.87 12.60
C THR A 10 44.53 -8.72 12.01
N THR A 11 44.23 -9.91 11.51
CA THR A 11 45.23 -10.81 10.88
C THR A 11 45.69 -10.34 9.49
N VAL A 12 44.87 -9.59 8.76
CA VAL A 12 45.23 -9.06 7.42
C VAL A 12 46.06 -7.76 7.52
N VAL A 13 45.93 -6.99 8.59
CA VAL A 13 46.73 -5.77 8.80
C VAL A 13 48.17 -6.10 9.21
N GLU A 14 48.41 -7.20 9.93
CA GLU A 14 49.78 -7.63 10.29
C GLU A 14 50.56 -8.28 9.14
N GLN A 15 49.89 -8.90 8.16
CA GLN A 15 50.60 -9.58 7.06
C GLN A 15 51.08 -8.65 5.92
N SER A 16 50.64 -7.39 5.86
CA SER A 16 51.03 -6.47 4.78
C SER A 16 52.17 -5.50 5.11
N GLN A 17 52.68 -5.47 6.35
CA GLN A 17 53.82 -4.64 6.75
C GLN A 17 55.14 -5.42 6.95
N GLY A 18 55.15 -6.74 6.72
CA GLY A 18 56.33 -7.60 6.89
C GLY A 18 57.16 -7.89 5.63
N ALA A 19 56.78 -7.38 4.45
CA ALA A 19 57.42 -7.74 3.18
C ALA A 19 58.20 -6.58 2.50
N ALA A 20 58.70 -5.62 3.30
CA ALA A 20 59.48 -4.50 2.80
C ALA A 20 60.65 -4.14 3.72
N ALA A 21 61.46 -5.11 4.13
CA ALA A 21 62.80 -4.87 4.70
C ALA A 21 63.61 -6.17 4.79
N ALA A 22 64.32 -6.54 3.71
CA ALA A 22 65.57 -7.30 3.72
C ALA A 22 65.97 -7.69 2.29
N SER A 23 66.63 -6.79 1.58
CA SER A 23 67.38 -7.10 0.36
C SER A 23 68.52 -6.09 0.21
N GLU A 24 69.34 -5.96 1.24
CA GLU A 24 70.55 -5.13 1.21
C GLU A 24 71.71 -6.01 1.69
N HIS A 25 72.30 -6.71 0.72
CA HIS A 25 73.71 -7.15 0.61
C HIS A 25 73.81 -8.43 -0.23
N GLY A 26 73.34 -8.33 -1.48
CA GLY A 26 73.85 -9.18 -2.55
C GLY A 26 75.25 -8.71 -2.88
N GLY A 27 76.25 -9.26 -2.17
CA GLY A 27 77.65 -9.06 -2.48
C GLY A 27 77.88 -9.36 -3.95
N ALA A 28 78.26 -8.33 -4.71
CA ALA A 28 78.81 -8.49 -6.02
C ALA A 28 80.06 -9.37 -5.88
N THR A 29 79.95 -10.64 -6.25
CA THR A 29 81.10 -11.43 -6.68
C THR A 29 81.58 -10.83 -7.99
N ALA A 30 82.31 -9.72 -7.86
CA ALA A 30 83.14 -9.19 -8.92
C ALA A 30 84.13 -10.29 -9.29
N GLN A 31 83.86 -10.94 -10.42
CA GLN A 31 84.77 -11.86 -11.06
C GLN A 31 86.00 -11.04 -11.46
N ALA A 32 87.04 -11.11 -10.64
CA ALA A 32 88.36 -10.55 -10.94
C ALA A 32 88.98 -11.39 -12.06
N ALA A 33 88.64 -11.05 -13.30
CA ALA A 33 89.42 -11.46 -14.46
C ALA A 33 90.72 -10.64 -14.45
N ALA A 34 91.79 -11.24 -13.97
CA ALA A 34 93.13 -10.73 -14.12
C ALA A 34 93.54 -10.82 -15.59
N ALA A 35 93.72 -9.67 -16.23
CA ALA A 35 94.52 -9.52 -17.44
C ALA A 35 95.27 -8.19 -17.35
N ALA A 36 96.59 -8.26 -17.50
CA ALA A 36 97.57 -7.21 -17.27
C ALA A 36 97.81 -6.33 -18.52
N GLY A 37 98.29 -5.09 -18.28
CA GLY A 37 98.82 -4.12 -19.25
C GLY A 37 97.73 -3.18 -19.80
N GLU A 38 97.83 -1.85 -19.79
CA GLU A 38 98.98 -0.95 -19.97
C GLU A 38 98.63 0.47 -19.43
N ALA A 39 99.59 1.38 -19.42
CA ALA A 39 99.73 2.46 -18.42
C ALA A 39 99.11 3.84 -18.71
N SER A 40 98.87 4.56 -17.59
CA SER A 40 98.98 6.03 -17.35
C SER A 40 97.81 7.00 -17.61
N ALA A 41 97.19 7.48 -16.51
CA ALA A 41 97.16 8.90 -16.09
C ALA A 41 96.54 9.04 -14.66
N PRO A 42 96.96 10.01 -13.81
CA PRO A 42 96.52 10.13 -12.42
C PRO A 42 95.19 10.89 -12.34
N GLY A 43 94.09 10.16 -12.35
CA GLY A 43 92.76 10.66 -12.05
C GLY A 43 92.03 9.62 -11.22
N MET A 44 91.19 10.05 -10.28
CA MET A 44 90.38 9.12 -9.48
C MET A 44 89.75 8.06 -10.41
N PRO A 45 89.89 6.76 -10.12
CA PRO A 45 89.43 5.68 -11.01
C PRO A 45 87.93 5.75 -11.36
N GLN A 46 87.13 6.54 -10.62
CA GLN A 46 85.74 6.88 -10.96
C GLN A 46 85.53 7.80 -12.17
N LEU A 47 86.54 8.57 -12.63
CA LEU A 47 86.39 9.57 -13.71
C LEU A 47 87.12 9.17 -15.00
N ASN A 48 87.24 7.87 -15.26
CA ASN A 48 87.79 7.39 -16.52
C ASN A 48 86.71 7.41 -17.63
N PHE A 49 86.80 8.42 -18.50
CA PHE A 49 85.86 8.67 -19.61
C PHE A 49 85.88 7.60 -20.70
N ASP A 50 86.88 6.72 -20.76
CA ASP A 50 86.94 5.65 -21.77
C ASP A 50 85.84 4.59 -21.57
N THR A 51 85.29 4.47 -20.36
CA THR A 51 84.20 3.53 -20.04
C THR A 51 82.80 4.12 -20.23
N PHE A 52 82.68 5.45 -20.37
CA PHE A 52 81.40 6.16 -20.45
C PHE A 52 80.58 5.79 -21.69
N PRO A 53 81.15 5.66 -22.91
CA PRO A 53 80.37 5.29 -24.09
C PRO A 53 79.66 3.94 -23.94
N ASN A 54 80.32 2.95 -23.34
CA ASN A 54 79.72 1.63 -23.12
C ASN A 54 78.60 1.70 -22.06
N GLN A 55 78.79 2.44 -20.97
CA GLN A 55 77.75 2.66 -19.96
C GLN A 55 76.54 3.40 -20.55
N ILE A 56 76.77 4.46 -21.33
CA ILE A 56 75.72 5.24 -21.99
C ILE A 56 74.96 4.38 -23.02
N PHE A 57 75.65 3.51 -23.75
CA PHE A 57 75.02 2.58 -24.69
C PHE A 57 74.05 1.62 -23.99
N TRP A 58 74.48 0.96 -22.91
CA TRP A 58 73.60 0.09 -22.12
C TRP A 58 72.50 0.86 -21.39
N LEU A 59 72.77 2.07 -20.93
CA LEU A 59 71.76 2.95 -20.35
C LEU A 59 70.69 3.29 -21.38
N ALA A 60 71.07 3.65 -22.61
CA ALA A 60 70.12 3.92 -23.68
C ALA A 60 69.29 2.68 -24.05
N ILE A 61 69.92 1.50 -24.14
CA ILE A 61 69.21 0.23 -24.40
C ILE A 61 68.21 -0.07 -23.28
N SER A 62 68.64 -0.04 -22.02
CA SER A 62 67.77 -0.33 -20.88
C SER A 62 66.65 0.69 -20.73
N LEU A 63 66.90 1.98 -21.01
CA LEU A 63 65.88 3.02 -21.04
C LEU A 63 64.85 2.77 -22.14
N VAL A 64 65.28 2.39 -23.35
CA VAL A 64 64.37 2.08 -24.46
C VAL A 64 63.53 0.84 -24.15
N VAL A 65 64.14 -0.21 -23.58
CA VAL A 65 63.41 -1.41 -23.15
C VAL A 65 62.40 -1.07 -22.04
N LEU A 66 62.80 -0.30 -21.03
CA LEU A 66 61.91 0.15 -19.95
C LEU A 66 60.75 0.99 -20.50
N TYR A 67 61.04 1.95 -21.39
CA TYR A 67 60.04 2.78 -22.05
C TYR A 67 59.05 1.93 -22.84
N TRP A 68 59.55 0.95 -23.59
CA TRP A 68 58.70 0.05 -24.36
C TRP A 68 57.78 -0.78 -23.45
N VAL A 69 58.31 -1.33 -22.35
CA VAL A 69 57.51 -2.09 -21.37
C VAL A 69 56.46 -1.20 -20.69
N LEU A 70 56.81 0.01 -20.26
CA LEU A 70 55.86 0.93 -19.64
C LEU A 70 54.76 1.34 -20.62
N SER A 71 55.14 1.69 -21.85
CA SER A 71 54.22 2.12 -22.90
C SER A 71 53.25 1.01 -23.32
N LYS A 72 53.74 -0.23 -23.48
CA LYS A 72 52.95 -1.34 -24.00
C LYS A 72 52.26 -2.20 -22.94
N ILE A 73 52.70 -2.20 -21.69
CA ILE A 73 52.17 -3.09 -20.65
C ILE A 73 51.63 -2.32 -19.44
N ALA A 74 52.41 -1.41 -18.86
CA ALA A 74 52.01 -0.75 -17.61
C ALA A 74 50.87 0.25 -17.82
N LEU A 75 51.02 1.19 -18.76
CA LEU A 75 50.00 2.18 -19.07
C LEU A 75 48.65 1.58 -19.51
N PRO A 76 48.59 0.60 -20.44
CA PRO A 76 47.30 0.02 -20.84
C PRO A 76 46.61 -0.74 -19.70
N ARG A 77 47.35 -1.36 -18.78
CA ARG A 77 46.74 -2.02 -17.61
C ARG A 77 46.09 -1.02 -16.65
N ILE A 78 46.75 0.11 -16.38
CA ILE A 78 46.18 1.16 -15.53
C ILE A 78 44.94 1.78 -16.20
N ALA A 79 45.01 2.05 -17.51
CA ALA A 79 43.88 2.56 -18.28
C ALA A 79 42.68 1.61 -18.25
N ALA A 80 42.90 0.29 -18.36
CA ALA A 80 41.85 -0.70 -18.28
C ALA A 80 41.12 -0.68 -16.93
N VAL A 81 41.84 -0.58 -15.80
CA VAL A 81 41.22 -0.52 -14.46
C VAL A 81 40.39 0.75 -14.27
N ILE A 82 40.86 1.89 -14.78
CA ILE A 82 40.11 3.15 -14.72
C ILE A 82 38.83 3.04 -15.55
N SER A 83 38.92 2.50 -16.77
CA SER A 83 37.76 2.29 -17.64
C SER A 83 36.74 1.33 -17.03
N ASP A 84 37.20 0.25 -16.40
CA ASP A 84 36.33 -0.73 -15.74
C ASP A 84 35.55 -0.09 -14.58
N ARG A 85 36.24 0.68 -13.73
CA ARG A 85 35.59 1.44 -12.64
C ARG A 85 34.60 2.48 -13.17
N GLN A 86 34.97 3.23 -14.21
CA GLN A 86 34.06 4.20 -14.82
C GLN A 86 32.83 3.51 -15.43
N GLY A 87 33.03 2.34 -16.06
CA GLY A 87 31.96 1.51 -16.59
C GLY A 87 31.01 1.03 -15.49
N ALA A 88 31.54 0.50 -14.40
CA ALA A 88 30.76 0.07 -13.23
C ALA A 88 29.96 1.23 -12.62
N ILE A 89 30.60 2.37 -12.36
CA ILE A 89 29.93 3.55 -11.80
C ILE A 89 28.80 4.04 -12.72
N THR A 90 29.05 4.08 -14.04
CA THR A 90 28.04 4.51 -15.01
C THR A 90 26.88 3.51 -15.07
N GLY A 91 27.18 2.21 -15.03
CA GLY A 91 26.18 1.15 -14.97
C GLY A 91 25.32 1.25 -13.72
N ASP A 92 25.93 1.44 -12.56
CA ASP A 92 25.25 1.61 -11.28
C ASP A 92 24.38 2.88 -11.26
N LEU A 93 24.88 3.98 -11.83
CA LEU A 93 24.12 5.23 -11.95
C LEU A 93 22.90 5.07 -12.86
N MET A 94 23.07 4.39 -14.01
CA MET A 94 21.97 4.10 -14.92
C MET A 94 20.92 3.20 -14.25
N ALA A 95 21.35 2.15 -13.57
CA ALA A 95 20.45 1.27 -12.83
C ALA A 95 19.70 2.02 -11.72
N ALA A 96 20.38 2.90 -10.97
CA ALA A 96 19.76 3.72 -9.95
C ALA A 96 18.70 4.68 -10.52
N GLU A 97 19.00 5.34 -11.64
CA GLU A 97 18.04 6.23 -12.31
C GLU A 97 16.86 5.44 -12.89
N GLU A 98 17.09 4.25 -13.45
CA GLU A 98 16.02 3.37 -13.90
C GLU A 98 15.12 2.92 -12.74
N PHE A 99 15.69 2.50 -11.61
CA PHE A 99 14.91 2.14 -10.42
C PHE A 99 14.13 3.34 -9.88
N LYS A 100 14.71 4.53 -9.91
CA LYS A 100 14.03 5.77 -9.51
C LYS A 100 12.87 6.11 -10.44
N GLN A 101 13.04 5.94 -11.76
CA GLN A 101 11.96 6.14 -12.73
C GLN A 101 10.85 5.12 -12.52
N ARG A 102 11.18 3.83 -12.42
CA ARG A 102 10.20 2.77 -12.12
C ARG A 102 9.46 3.00 -10.81
N ALA A 103 10.15 3.48 -9.77
CA ALA A 103 9.51 3.81 -8.49
C ALA A 103 8.51 4.96 -8.64
N LYS A 104 8.86 6.04 -9.37
CA LYS A 104 7.95 7.15 -9.66
C LYS A 104 6.75 6.72 -10.49
N ASP A 105 6.97 5.88 -11.50
CA ASP A 105 5.89 5.37 -12.35
C ASP A 105 4.94 4.47 -11.54
N ALA A 106 5.49 3.64 -10.64
CA ALA A 106 4.71 2.82 -9.73
C ALA A 106 3.92 3.65 -8.72
N GLU A 107 4.52 4.72 -8.17
CA GLU A 107 3.85 5.67 -7.28
C GLU A 107 2.69 6.38 -8.00
N ALA A 108 2.93 6.89 -9.21
CA ALA A 108 1.89 7.52 -10.01
C ALA A 108 0.75 6.55 -10.38
N ALA A 109 1.08 5.29 -10.71
CA ALA A 109 0.09 4.26 -10.97
C ALA A 109 -0.72 3.90 -9.72
N TYR A 110 -0.06 3.81 -8.56
CA TYR A 110 -0.69 3.56 -7.27
C TYR A 110 -1.65 4.69 -6.89
N ASP A 111 -1.22 5.95 -6.99
CA ASP A 111 -2.04 7.11 -6.69
C ASP A 111 -3.25 7.21 -7.61
N LYS A 112 -3.05 6.92 -8.91
CA LYS A 112 -4.15 6.84 -9.88
C LYS A 112 -5.15 5.74 -9.50
N ALA A 113 -4.68 4.53 -9.21
CA ALA A 113 -5.53 3.42 -8.81
C ALA A 113 -6.30 3.74 -7.52
N LEU A 114 -5.67 4.42 -6.56
CA LEU A 114 -6.30 4.84 -5.33
C LEU A 114 -7.38 5.91 -5.56
N ALA A 115 -7.12 6.87 -6.45
CA ALA A 115 -8.11 7.87 -6.84
C ALA A 115 -9.31 7.25 -7.57
N GLU A 116 -9.06 6.33 -8.49
CA GLU A 116 -10.10 5.57 -9.21
C GLU A 116 -10.93 4.74 -8.24
N ALA A 117 -10.30 3.98 -7.34
CA ALA A 117 -10.99 3.17 -6.33
C ALA A 117 -11.85 4.02 -5.38
N ARG A 118 -11.34 5.19 -4.94
CA ARG A 118 -12.14 6.13 -4.13
C ARG A 118 -13.31 6.71 -4.92
N GLY A 119 -13.10 7.04 -6.19
CA GLY A 119 -14.16 7.51 -7.09
C GLY A 119 -15.25 6.45 -7.30
N GLU A 120 -14.86 5.20 -7.52
CA GLU A 120 -15.78 4.08 -7.71
C GLU A 120 -16.53 3.72 -6.44
N ALA A 121 -15.85 3.68 -5.29
CA ALA A 121 -16.50 3.52 -3.99
C ALA A 121 -17.54 4.63 -3.74
N GLY A 122 -17.22 5.88 -4.07
CA GLY A 122 -18.15 7.00 -3.98
C GLY A 122 -19.38 6.81 -4.87
N LYS A 123 -19.20 6.34 -6.12
CA LYS A 123 -20.30 6.02 -7.04
C LYS A 123 -21.17 4.89 -6.51
N ILE A 124 -20.58 3.82 -6.00
CA ILE A 124 -21.30 2.67 -5.42
C ILE A 124 -22.14 3.12 -4.22
N VAL A 125 -21.57 3.92 -3.31
CA VAL A 125 -22.30 4.45 -2.15
C VAL A 125 -23.47 5.34 -2.60
N ALA A 126 -23.27 6.19 -3.59
CA ALA A 126 -24.34 7.05 -4.12
C ALA A 126 -25.45 6.24 -4.78
N ALA A 127 -25.10 5.24 -5.61
CA ALA A 127 -26.04 4.36 -6.27
C ALA A 127 -26.86 3.54 -5.27
N ASN A 128 -26.20 2.91 -4.30
CA ASN A 128 -26.87 2.14 -3.24
C ASN A 128 -27.80 3.02 -2.40
N ARG A 129 -27.40 4.26 -2.05
CA ARG A 129 -28.28 5.18 -1.34
C ARG A 129 -29.53 5.53 -2.14
N ALA A 130 -29.39 5.76 -3.45
CA ALA A 130 -30.52 6.04 -4.32
C ALA A 130 -31.46 4.82 -4.45
N GLU A 131 -30.91 3.61 -4.56
CA GLU A 131 -31.68 2.37 -4.62
C GLU A 131 -32.41 2.10 -3.30
N ILE A 132 -31.72 2.17 -2.16
CA ILE A 132 -32.31 2.01 -0.83
C ILE A 132 -33.42 3.04 -0.61
N GLN A 133 -33.22 4.30 -0.99
CA GLN A 133 -34.27 5.32 -0.84
C GLN A 133 -35.51 4.97 -1.66
N LYS A 134 -35.34 4.50 -2.90
CA LYS A 134 -36.44 4.07 -3.76
C LYS A 134 -37.18 2.87 -3.19
N GLU A 135 -36.46 1.88 -2.66
CA GLU A 135 -37.05 0.71 -2.01
C GLU A 135 -37.80 1.11 -0.72
N LEU A 136 -37.23 2.01 0.07
CA LEU A 136 -37.86 2.55 1.27
C LEU A 136 -39.16 3.29 0.93
N ASP A 137 -39.14 4.17 -0.08
CA ASP A 137 -40.32 4.91 -0.51
C ASP A 137 -41.42 3.95 -1.01
N ALA A 138 -41.05 2.89 -1.73
CA ALA A 138 -41.99 1.86 -2.18
C ALA A 138 -42.57 1.05 -1.00
N ALA A 139 -41.73 0.68 -0.03
CA ALA A 139 -42.15 -0.03 1.17
C ALA A 139 -43.08 0.81 2.05
N ILE A 140 -42.80 2.11 2.20
CA ILE A 140 -43.67 3.05 2.90
C ILE A 140 -45.01 3.16 2.19
N ALA A 141 -45.02 3.37 0.86
CA ALA A 141 -46.27 3.45 0.10
C ALA A 141 -47.12 2.17 0.19
N HIS A 142 -46.47 1.00 0.19
CA HIS A 142 -47.16 -0.27 0.38
C HIS A 142 -47.73 -0.39 1.81
N ALA A 143 -46.95 -0.07 2.83
CA ALA A 143 -47.39 -0.09 4.22
C ALA A 143 -48.57 0.86 4.46
N ASP A 144 -48.52 2.08 3.91
CA ASP A 144 -49.61 3.06 4.00
C ASP A 144 -50.88 2.54 3.32
N ALA A 145 -50.76 1.86 2.18
CA ALA A 145 -51.91 1.25 1.50
C ALA A 145 -52.53 0.11 2.33
N GLU A 146 -51.71 -0.75 2.94
CA GLU A 146 -52.20 -1.81 3.83
C GLU A 146 -52.85 -1.25 5.10
N ILE A 147 -52.25 -0.23 5.70
CA ILE A 147 -52.81 0.47 6.87
C ILE A 147 -54.16 1.07 6.51
N ALA A 148 -54.26 1.79 5.38
CA ALA A 148 -55.51 2.36 4.93
C ALA A 148 -56.60 1.29 4.69
N ALA A 149 -56.24 0.15 4.10
CA ALA A 149 -57.17 -0.96 3.90
C ALA A 149 -57.65 -1.55 5.24
N ARG A 150 -56.75 -1.78 6.20
CA ARG A 150 -57.08 -2.29 7.55
C ARG A 150 -57.92 -1.31 8.36
N VAL A 151 -57.66 -0.01 8.23
CA VAL A 151 -58.48 1.05 8.84
C VAL A 151 -59.89 1.01 8.26
N ALA A 152 -60.04 0.97 6.93
CA ALA A 152 -61.34 0.90 6.28
C ALA A 152 -62.13 -0.37 6.66
N GLU A 153 -61.45 -1.52 6.79
CA GLU A 153 -62.06 -2.76 7.27
C GLU A 153 -62.51 -2.64 8.73
N SER A 154 -61.65 -2.10 9.59
CA SER A 154 -61.97 -1.90 11.01
C SER A 154 -63.14 -0.94 11.18
N GLU A 155 -63.21 0.15 10.42
CA GLU A 155 -64.34 1.07 10.43
C GLU A 155 -65.65 0.41 9.98
N LYS A 156 -65.61 -0.53 9.02
CA LYS A 156 -66.80 -1.31 8.64
C LYS A 156 -67.25 -2.20 9.79
N ARG A 157 -66.33 -2.96 10.40
CA ARG A 157 -66.65 -3.81 11.57
C ARG A 157 -67.18 -3.00 12.75
N ILE A 158 -66.59 -1.84 13.04
CA ILE A 158 -67.07 -0.94 14.10
C ILE A 158 -68.49 -0.45 13.79
N ARG A 159 -68.79 -0.09 12.54
CA ARG A 159 -70.15 0.29 12.13
C ARG A 159 -71.14 -0.87 12.32
N GLU A 160 -70.79 -2.08 11.87
CA GLU A 160 -71.63 -3.27 12.03
C GLU A 160 -71.90 -3.57 13.52
N ILE A 161 -70.88 -3.54 14.37
CA ILE A 161 -71.03 -3.74 15.83
C ILE A 161 -71.90 -2.64 16.45
N ARG A 162 -71.74 -1.40 16.02
CA ARG A 162 -72.56 -0.28 16.52
C ARG A 162 -74.03 -0.46 16.13
N ASP A 163 -74.28 -0.85 14.88
CA ASP A 163 -75.64 -1.03 14.37
C ASP A 163 -76.30 -2.26 15.03
N SER A 164 -75.56 -3.35 15.25
CA SER A 164 -76.06 -4.53 15.98
C SER A 164 -76.32 -4.20 17.46
N ALA A 165 -75.39 -3.51 18.14
CA ALA A 165 -75.57 -3.11 19.53
C ALA A 165 -76.77 -2.17 19.70
N GLN A 166 -77.05 -1.31 18.71
CA GLN A 166 -78.23 -0.45 18.73
C GLN A 166 -79.53 -1.26 18.55
N ALA A 167 -79.53 -2.27 17.68
CA ALA A 167 -80.67 -3.18 17.51
C ALA A 167 -80.92 -4.01 18.78
N ASP A 168 -79.87 -4.61 19.34
CA ASP A 168 -79.94 -5.39 20.59
C ASP A 168 -80.44 -4.53 21.75
N ALA A 169 -79.95 -3.29 21.88
CA ALA A 169 -80.42 -2.34 22.87
C ALA A 169 -81.91 -2.01 22.72
N ARG A 170 -82.41 -1.84 21.49
CA ARG A 170 -83.86 -1.65 21.23
C ARG A 170 -84.67 -2.87 21.65
N GLN A 171 -84.20 -4.07 21.30
CA GLN A 171 -84.87 -5.31 21.65
C GLN A 171 -84.96 -5.51 23.16
N VAL A 172 -83.84 -5.36 23.88
CA VAL A 172 -83.79 -5.47 25.35
C VAL A 172 -84.66 -4.39 26.00
N ALA A 173 -84.64 -3.15 25.49
CA ALA A 173 -85.49 -2.08 26.02
C ALA A 173 -86.99 -2.39 25.86
N ARG A 174 -87.40 -2.95 24.71
CA ARG A 174 -88.80 -3.38 24.47
C ARG A 174 -89.19 -4.54 25.39
N GLU A 175 -88.35 -5.55 25.52
CA GLU A 175 -88.59 -6.72 26.38
C GLU A 175 -88.72 -6.32 27.85
N VAL A 176 -87.79 -5.51 28.36
CA VAL A 176 -87.83 -5.00 29.73
C VAL A 176 -89.05 -4.11 29.97
N THR A 177 -89.42 -3.26 29.00
CA THR A 177 -90.62 -2.41 29.12
C THR A 177 -91.90 -3.24 29.13
N ALA A 178 -92.01 -4.26 28.28
CA ALA A 178 -93.15 -5.17 28.25
C ALA A 178 -93.29 -5.95 29.58
N GLN A 179 -92.19 -6.52 30.10
CA GLN A 179 -92.18 -7.19 31.41
C GLN A 179 -92.56 -6.26 32.55
N LEU A 180 -92.11 -5.00 32.49
CA LEU A 180 -92.46 -3.99 33.49
C LEU A 180 -93.97 -3.70 33.49
N VAL A 181 -94.57 -3.49 32.31
CA VAL A 181 -96.02 -3.25 32.17
C VAL A 181 -96.85 -4.43 32.70
N GLU A 182 -96.42 -5.66 32.42
CA GLU A 182 -97.06 -6.87 32.93
C GLU A 182 -96.95 -6.99 34.46
N THR A 183 -95.77 -6.69 35.03
CA THR A 183 -95.53 -6.73 36.48
C THR A 183 -96.37 -5.70 37.24
N PHE A 184 -96.63 -4.53 36.64
CA PHE A 184 -97.50 -3.50 37.21
C PHE A 184 -99.00 -3.69 36.93
N GLY A 185 -99.40 -4.81 36.32
CA GLY A 185 -100.80 -5.20 36.13
C GLY A 185 -101.50 -4.57 34.92
N GLY A 186 -100.75 -4.03 33.96
CA GLY A 186 -101.28 -3.51 32.69
C GLY A 186 -101.43 -4.59 31.62
N GLN A 187 -102.31 -4.37 30.63
CA GLN A 187 -102.33 -5.19 29.40
C GLN A 187 -101.24 -4.71 28.45
N VAL A 188 -100.41 -5.63 27.97
CA VAL A 188 -99.32 -5.32 27.03
C VAL A 188 -99.89 -5.07 25.63
N ASP A 189 -99.86 -3.83 25.17
CA ASP A 189 -100.01 -3.48 23.75
C ASP A 189 -98.61 -3.33 23.13
N GLN A 190 -98.20 -4.36 22.38
CA GLN A 190 -96.91 -4.43 21.69
C GLN A 190 -96.69 -3.21 20.77
N GLY A 191 -97.73 -2.73 20.09
CA GLY A 191 -97.60 -1.59 19.17
C GLY A 191 -97.33 -0.27 19.89
N ALA A 192 -97.94 -0.07 21.07
CA ALA A 192 -97.75 1.12 21.88
C ALA A 192 -96.37 1.13 22.59
N VAL A 193 -95.90 -0.04 23.07
CA VAL A 193 -94.57 -0.19 23.68
C VAL A 193 -93.46 0.09 22.66
N ASP A 194 -93.58 -0.46 21.46
CA ASP A 194 -92.63 -0.24 20.37
C ASP A 194 -92.51 1.25 20.00
N GLN A 195 -93.64 1.92 19.80
CA GLN A 195 -93.65 3.36 19.50
C GLN A 195 -93.07 4.21 20.63
N ALA A 196 -93.36 3.86 21.89
CA ALA A 196 -92.85 4.61 23.05
C ALA A 196 -91.33 4.46 23.20
N VAL A 197 -90.79 3.24 23.02
CA VAL A 197 -89.36 2.96 23.07
C VAL A 197 -88.63 3.62 21.90
N ASP A 198 -89.16 3.53 20.69
CA ASP A 198 -88.53 4.15 19.51
C ASP A 198 -88.47 5.68 19.64
N ASN A 199 -89.58 6.33 20.04
CA ASN A 199 -89.59 7.77 20.30
C ASN A 199 -88.60 8.19 21.40
N ARG A 200 -88.40 7.36 22.44
CA ARG A 200 -87.47 7.66 23.52
C ARG A 200 -86.01 7.47 23.08
N MET A 201 -85.74 6.45 22.27
CA MET A 201 -84.42 6.15 21.73
C MET A 201 -83.99 7.20 20.68
N GLU A 202 -84.88 7.65 19.80
CA GLU A 202 -84.59 8.74 18.85
C GLU A 202 -84.28 10.05 19.57
N ARG A 203 -85.05 10.39 20.62
CA ARG A 203 -84.83 11.62 21.39
C ARG A 203 -83.52 11.59 22.21
N ALA A 204 -82.95 10.42 22.48
CA ALA A 204 -81.67 10.28 23.18
C ALA A 204 -80.44 10.35 22.23
N LEU A 205 -80.66 10.27 20.91
CA LEU A 205 -79.62 10.31 19.88
C LEU A 205 -79.44 11.69 19.23
N GLN A 206 -80.34 12.66 19.52
CA GLN A 206 -80.17 14.08 19.21
C GLN A 206 -79.36 14.78 20.30
#